data_AF-A0A8B0JUG5-F1
#
_entry.id   AF-A0A8B0JUG5-F1
#
_cell.length_a   1.000
_cell.length_b   1.000
_cell.length_c   1.000
_cell.angle_alpha   90.00
_cell.angle_beta   90.00
_cell.angle_gamma   90.00
#
_symmetry.space_group_name_H-M   'P 1'
#
loop_
_entity.id
_entity.type
_entity.pdbx_description
1 polymer ?
#
loop_
_entity_poly.entity_id
_entity_poly.type
_entity_poly.pdbx_seq_one_letter_code
_entity_poly.pdbx_strand_id
1 'polypeptide(L)'
;MIIKNKLIVELYLYILLLLILLLFFNYYNHILMYLLIMEMVVVMMSMMILMLSMFKMLFFIFLVFAVCEGVLGLSLIVNMIYNYGDQSINILSMTFW
;
A
#
# COMPACT_ATOMS: atom_id res chain seq x y z
N MET A 1 23.40 23.36 5.74
CA MET A 1 22.04 23.35 6.35
C MET A 1 21.05 22.55 5.52
N ILE A 2 20.96 22.80 4.20
CA ILE A 2 20.03 22.11 3.28
C ILE A 2 20.24 20.59 3.23
N ILE A 3 21.50 20.13 3.14
CA ILE A 3 21.83 18.69 3.10
C ILE A 3 21.40 17.98 4.40
N LYS A 4 21.61 18.63 5.55
CA LYS A 4 21.21 18.09 6.86
C LYS A 4 19.69 17.96 6.96
N ASN A 5 18.94 18.94 6.41
CA ASN A 5 17.49 18.88 6.37
C ASN A 5 16.96 17.78 5.43
N LYS A 6 17.59 17.59 4.27
CA LYS A 6 17.24 16.48 3.36
C LYS A 6 17.41 15.12 4.03
N LEU A 7 18.52 14.93 4.76
CA LEU A 7 18.82 13.68 5.48
C LEU A 7 17.83 13.41 6.63
N ILE A 8 17.40 14.46 7.34
CA ILE A 8 16.36 14.36 8.37
C ILE A 8 15.01 13.93 7.77
N VAL A 9 14.64 14.47 6.60
CA VAL A 9 13.41 14.10 5.89
C VAL A 9 13.45 12.64 5.44
N GLU A 10 14.58 12.18 4.88
CA GLU A 10 14.74 10.77 4.48
C GLU A 10 14.59 9.83 5.69
N LEU A 11 15.24 10.13 6.82
CA LEU A 11 15.09 9.34 8.05
C LEU A 11 13.64 9.28 8.54
N TYR A 12 12.92 10.40 8.51
CA TYR A 12 11.51 10.42 8.91
C TYR A 12 10.64 9.54 8.00
N LEU A 13 10.85 9.61 6.68
CA LEU A 13 10.13 8.78 5.71
C LEU A 13 10.38 7.28 5.94
N TYR A 14 11.61 6.89 6.25
CA TYR A 14 11.94 5.48 6.58
C TYR A 14 11.25 5.00 7.87
N ILE A 15 11.22 5.83 8.91
CA ILE A 15 10.52 5.50 10.16
C ILE A 15 9.03 5.33 9.90
N LEU A 16 8.43 6.22 9.10
CA LEU A 16 7.01 6.17 8.79
C LEU A 16 6.66 4.94 7.94
N LEU A 17 7.52 4.54 7.01
CA LEU A 17 7.38 3.29 6.25
C LEU A 17 7.38 2.07 7.19
N LEU A 18 8.31 2.01 8.15
CA LEU A 18 8.38 0.93 9.13
C LEU A 18 7.11 0.83 9.98
N LEU A 19 6.55 1.97 10.41
CA LEU A 19 5.30 2.00 11.17
C LEU A 19 4.12 1.49 10.33
N ILE A 20 4.03 1.86 9.06
CA ILE A 20 2.99 1.36 8.14
C ILE A 20 3.11 -0.14 7.94
N LEU A 21 4.33 -0.66 7.76
CA LEU A 21 4.58 -2.10 7.66
C LEU A 21 4.18 -2.84 8.94
N LEU A 22 4.41 -2.26 10.13
CA LEU A 22 3.93 -2.84 11.39
C LEU A 22 2.39 -2.86 11.48
N LEU A 23 1.73 -1.78 11.03
CA LEU A 23 0.26 -1.71 10.98
C LEU A 23 -0.30 -2.78 10.03
N PHE A 24 0.36 -3.04 8.92
CA PHE A 24 -0.02 -4.08 7.96
C PHE A 24 -0.16 -5.46 8.61
N PHE A 25 0.77 -5.84 9.49
CA PHE A 25 0.71 -7.12 10.20
C PHE A 25 -0.45 -7.23 11.20
N ASN A 26 -1.02 -6.10 11.66
CA ASN A 26 -2.10 -6.11 12.64
C ASN A 26 -3.49 -6.10 11.99
N TYR A 27 -3.64 -5.56 10.79
CA TYR A 27 -4.94 -5.33 10.13
C TYR A 27 -5.26 -6.32 9.00
N TYR A 28 -4.68 -7.52 9.02
CA TYR A 28 -4.88 -8.51 7.98
C TYR A 28 -6.32 -9.04 7.86
N ASN A 29 -7.14 -9.00 8.92
CA ASN A 29 -8.45 -9.66 8.91
C ASN A 29 -9.49 -9.03 7.96
N HIS A 30 -9.45 -7.72 7.76
CA HIS A 30 -10.39 -6.99 6.91
C HIS A 30 -9.68 -6.50 5.64
N ILE A 31 -10.12 -6.98 4.49
CA ILE A 31 -9.45 -6.72 3.20
C ILE A 31 -9.48 -5.24 2.83
N LEU A 32 -10.52 -4.51 3.22
CA LEU A 32 -10.59 -3.07 3.00
C LEU A 32 -9.47 -2.31 3.73
N MET A 33 -9.21 -2.67 4.99
CA MET A 33 -8.13 -2.06 5.78
C MET A 33 -6.76 -2.40 5.19
N TYR A 34 -6.61 -3.62 4.68
CA TYR A 34 -5.42 -4.02 3.93
C TYR A 34 -5.20 -3.14 2.69
N LEU A 35 -6.23 -2.89 1.86
CA LEU A 35 -6.11 -2.04 0.67
C LEU A 35 -5.71 -0.61 1.01
N LEU A 36 -6.29 -0.03 2.06
CA LEU A 36 -5.92 1.32 2.53
C LEU A 36 -4.46 1.38 2.97
N ILE A 37 -3.96 0.36 3.68
CA ILE A 37 -2.56 0.30 4.09
C ILE A 37 -1.65 0.18 2.87
N MET A 38 -2.05 -0.59 1.85
CA MET A 38 -1.30 -0.70 0.60
C MET A 38 -1.22 0.62 -0.17
N GLU A 39 -2.31 1.39 -0.25
CA GLU A 39 -2.28 2.73 -0.85
C GLU A 39 -1.33 3.68 -0.09
N MET A 40 -1.30 3.59 1.25
CA MET A 40 -0.36 4.38 2.06
C MET A 40 1.10 4.01 1.77
N VAL A 41 1.42 2.73 1.55
CA VAL A 41 2.76 2.30 1.12
C VAL A 41 3.12 2.88 -0.24
N VAL A 42 2.20 2.83 -1.21
CA VAL A 42 2.41 3.40 -2.56
C VAL A 42 2.74 4.89 -2.48
N VAL A 43 1.98 5.67 -1.70
CA VAL A 43 2.22 7.10 -1.54
C VAL A 43 3.62 7.35 -0.96
N MET A 44 4.01 6.62 0.08
CA MET A 44 5.34 6.77 0.70
C MET A 44 6.48 6.44 -0.25
N MET A 45 6.35 5.36 -1.02
CA MET A 45 7.33 4.98 -2.05
C MET A 45 7.41 6.02 -3.16
N SER A 46 6.28 6.60 -3.55
CA SER A 46 6.22 7.65 -4.58
C SER A 46 6.98 8.92 -4.14
N MET A 47 6.91 9.29 -2.85
CA MET A 47 7.64 10.42 -2.28
C MET A 47 9.15 10.17 -2.23
N MET A 48 9.57 8.94 -1.93
CA MET A 48 10.99 8.55 -1.99
C MET A 48 11.54 8.59 -3.43
N ILE A 49 10.76 8.17 -4.43
CA ILE A 49 11.15 8.22 -5.85
C ILE A 49 11.31 9.68 -6.32
N LEU A 50 10.39 10.57 -5.91
CA LEU A 50 10.48 12.00 -6.22
C LEU A 50 11.75 12.64 -5.61
N MET A 51 12.10 12.26 -4.39
CA MET A 51 13.32 12.72 -3.69
C MET A 51 14.62 12.30 -4.37
N LEU A 52 14.64 11.13 -5.02
CA LEU A 52 15.79 10.65 -5.79
C LEU A 52 15.98 11.46 -7.08
N SER A 53 14.92 12.04 -7.65
CA SER A 53 14.91 12.92 -8.83
C SER A 53 15.49 12.36 -10.15
N MET A 54 16.12 11.18 -10.13
CA MET A 54 16.86 10.64 -11.28
C MET A 54 15.97 10.12 -12.42
N PHE A 55 14.72 9.74 -12.14
CA PHE A 55 13.85 9.09 -13.12
C PHE A 55 12.37 9.50 -13.02
N LYS A 56 12.03 10.67 -13.56
CA LYS A 56 10.62 11.16 -13.62
C LYS A 56 9.68 10.21 -14.36
N MET A 57 10.16 9.49 -15.37
CA MET A 57 9.36 8.50 -16.11
C MET A 57 8.97 7.31 -15.24
N LEU A 58 9.89 6.80 -14.42
CA LEU A 58 9.62 5.67 -13.52
C LEU A 58 8.55 6.01 -12.48
N PHE A 59 8.48 7.27 -12.04
CA PHE A 59 7.43 7.73 -11.13
C PHE A 59 6.01 7.57 -11.72
N PHE A 60 5.81 8.02 -12.96
CA PHE A 60 4.50 7.88 -13.61
C PHE A 60 4.14 6.42 -13.88
N ILE A 61 5.12 5.62 -14.31
CA ILE A 61 4.92 4.18 -14.52
C ILE A 61 4.54 3.49 -13.21
N PHE A 62 5.23 3.81 -12.11
CA PHE A 62 4.94 3.28 -10.77
C PHE A 62 3.51 3.63 -10.32
N LEU A 63 3.07 4.88 -10.50
CA LEU A 63 1.72 5.29 -10.12
C LEU A 63 0.64 4.57 -10.93
N VAL A 64 0.84 4.37 -12.23
CA VAL A 64 -0.12 3.64 -13.07
C VAL A 64 -0.27 2.19 -12.59
N PHE A 65 0.84 1.49 -12.35
CA PHE A 65 0.78 0.13 -11.82
C PHE A 65 0.12 0.07 -10.45
N ALA A 66 0.41 1.02 -9.56
CA ALA A 66 -0.20 1.05 -8.24
C ALA A 66 -1.72 1.25 -8.29
N VAL A 67 -2.22 2.12 -9.17
CA VAL A 67 -3.68 2.30 -9.35
C VAL A 67 -4.31 1.04 -9.95
N CYS A 68 -3.63 0.38 -10.90
CA CYS A 68 -4.11 -0.89 -11.46
C CYS A 68 -4.27 -1.98 -10.40
N GLU A 69 -3.30 -2.12 -9.49
CA GLU A 69 -3.41 -3.06 -8.37
C GLU A 69 -4.54 -2.68 -7.40
N GLY A 70 -4.75 -1.39 -7.15
CA GLY A 70 -5.88 -0.90 -6.34
C GLY A 70 -7.25 -1.27 -6.93
N VAL A 71 -7.43 -1.10 -8.25
CA VAL A 71 -8.68 -1.47 -8.94
C VAL A 71 -8.90 -2.99 -8.91
N LEU A 72 -7.85 -3.78 -9.11
CA LEU A 72 -7.91 -5.24 -8.97
C LEU A 72 -8.33 -5.62 -7.54
N GLY A 73 -7.73 -5.01 -6.52
CA GLY A 73 -8.07 -5.22 -5.11
C GLY A 73 -9.53 -4.90 -4.79
N LEU A 74 -10.05 -3.79 -5.30
CA LEU A 74 -11.46 -3.40 -5.14
C LEU A 74 -12.41 -4.38 -5.85
N SER A 75 -12.06 -4.82 -7.06
CA SER A 75 -12.88 -5.79 -7.80
C SER A 75 -13.02 -7.13 -7.05
N LEU A 76 -11.96 -7.55 -6.36
CA LEU A 76 -11.97 -8.75 -5.50
C LEU A 76 -12.88 -8.56 -4.28
N ILE A 77 -12.86 -7.41 -3.63
CA ILE A 77 -13.76 -7.11 -2.50
C ILE A 77 -15.23 -7.20 -2.94
N VAL A 78 -15.57 -6.62 -4.09
CA VAL A 78 -16.95 -6.67 -4.60
C VAL A 78 -17.39 -8.12 -4.82
N ASN A 79 -16.52 -8.94 -5.40
CA ASN A 79 -16.79 -10.36 -5.60
C ASN A 79 -16.95 -11.13 -4.27
N MET A 80 -16.18 -10.78 -3.24
CA MET A 80 -16.30 -11.41 -1.92
C MET A 80 -17.60 -11.06 -1.22
N ILE A 81 -18.01 -9.79 -1.24
CA ILE A 81 -19.31 -9.38 -0.69
C ILE A 81 -20.44 -10.09 -1.45
N TYR A 82 -20.34 -10.21 -2.78
CA TYR A 82 -21.38 -10.85 -3.59
C TYR A 82 -21.53 -12.36 -3.30
N ASN A 83 -20.41 -13.10 -3.18
CA ASN A 83 -20.46 -14.56 -2.99
C ASN A 83 -20.61 -14.99 -1.52
N TYR A 84 -19.98 -14.26 -0.60
CA TYR A 84 -19.84 -14.67 0.80
C TYR A 84 -20.57 -13.77 1.79
N GLY A 85 -20.97 -12.55 1.38
CA GLY A 85 -21.67 -11.59 2.22
C GLY A 85 -20.79 -10.83 3.22
N ASP A 86 -19.48 -11.13 3.28
CA ASP A 86 -18.55 -10.46 4.19
C ASP A 86 -17.14 -10.32 3.57
N GLN A 87 -16.38 -9.34 4.05
CA GLN A 87 -15.06 -8.94 3.57
C GLN A 87 -13.90 -9.57 4.37
N SER A 88 -14.20 -10.48 5.30
CA SER A 88 -13.18 -11.09 6.14
C SER A 88 -12.41 -12.17 5.39
N ILE A 89 -11.09 -12.19 5.57
CA ILE A 89 -10.20 -13.18 4.94
C ILE A 89 -10.52 -14.61 5.44
N ASN A 90 -11.06 -14.73 6.65
CA ASN A 90 -11.37 -16.00 7.27
C ASN A 90 -12.36 -16.86 6.47
N ILE A 91 -13.18 -16.26 5.60
CA ILE A 91 -14.14 -17.00 4.78
C ILE A 91 -13.46 -17.79 3.66
N LEU A 92 -12.27 -17.36 3.20
CA LEU A 92 -11.48 -18.15 2.25
C LEU A 92 -11.02 -19.49 2.84
N SER A 93 -11.09 -19.71 4.15
CA SER A 93 -10.80 -21.03 4.75
C SER A 93 -11.70 -22.16 4.20
N MET A 94 -12.86 -21.82 3.60
CA MET A 94 -13.73 -22.79 2.92
C MET A 94 -13.11 -23.40 1.66
N THR A 95 -12.05 -22.81 1.08
CA THR A 95 -11.36 -23.36 -0.11
C THR A 95 -10.28 -24.39 0.22
N PHE A 96 -10.04 -24.69 1.50
CA PHE A 96 -9.03 -25.66 1.94
C PHE A 96 -9.57 -27.10 2.07
N TRP A 97 -10.83 -27.34 1.70
CA TRP A 97 -11.41 -28.67 1.51
C TRP A 97 -11.51 -28.99 0.02
#